data_AF-A0A932XLR6-F1
#
_entry.id   AF-A0A932XLR6-F1
#
_cell.length_a   1.000
_cell.length_b   1.000
_cell.length_c   1.000
_cell.angle_alpha   90.00
_cell.angle_beta   90.00
_cell.angle_gamma   90.00
#
_symmetry.space_group_name_H-M   'P 1'
#
loop_
_entity.id
_entity.type
_entity.pdbx_description
1 polymer ?
#
loop_
_entity_poly.entity_id
_entity_poly.type
_entity_poly.pdbx_seq_one_letter_code
_entity_poly.pdbx_strand_id
1 'polypeptide(L)'
;AEVTIAGRSFRIKKQFLDDIAAVPMREAIGKLRKALLIFHAPLDNTVSIDNAGQIFQAAKHPKSFISLDGADHLLTRKADAEYVATAIMGWVSRYLPAVEAAPAPVADSPASAAAAEPPPEDGWMRVTETGRGAYANRIRLGKHILLADEPEKYGGTDTGLAPYDFLMAGLGSCTAMTIRMYAERKQWPLERVSVKLHHEKIHAEDCAECETKEGKIDRFERVIGFTGPLDEAQRQSLLAIADKCPVHRTLHSEMDIRTRLEP
;
A
#
# COMPACT_ATOMS: atom_id res chain seq x y z
N ALA A 1 -26.27 -36.07 -23.58
CA ALA A 1 -26.35 -36.61 -22.21
C ALA A 1 -26.64 -35.46 -21.25
N GLU A 2 -27.22 -35.73 -20.07
CA GLU A 2 -27.23 -34.74 -18.98
C GLU A 2 -25.93 -34.86 -18.18
N VAL A 3 -25.30 -33.73 -17.92
CA VAL A 3 -24.07 -33.65 -17.12
C VAL A 3 -24.20 -32.52 -16.10
N THR A 4 -23.62 -32.69 -14.92
CA THR A 4 -23.61 -31.67 -13.88
C THR A 4 -22.27 -30.94 -13.90
N ILE A 5 -22.30 -29.62 -14.12
CA ILE A 5 -21.12 -28.75 -14.13
C ILE A 5 -21.34 -27.66 -13.09
N ALA A 6 -20.42 -27.53 -12.12
CA ALA A 6 -20.49 -26.55 -11.03
C ALA A 6 -21.84 -26.52 -10.29
N GLY A 7 -22.41 -27.70 -10.01
CA GLY A 7 -23.68 -27.84 -9.28
C GLY A 7 -24.95 -27.58 -10.10
N ARG A 8 -24.84 -27.33 -11.41
CA ARG A 8 -25.99 -27.15 -12.32
C ARG A 8 -26.03 -28.27 -13.35
N SER A 9 -27.21 -28.82 -13.61
CA SER A 9 -27.41 -29.84 -14.64
C SER A 9 -27.62 -29.22 -16.02
N PHE A 10 -26.81 -29.62 -16.98
CA PHE A 10 -26.85 -29.18 -18.37
C PHE A 10 -27.08 -30.37 -19.30
N ARG A 11 -27.97 -30.21 -20.28
CA ARG A 11 -28.17 -31.20 -21.35
C ARG A 11 -27.25 -30.91 -22.52
N ILE A 12 -26.15 -31.66 -22.62
CA ILE A 12 -25.23 -31.58 -23.76
C ILE A 12 -25.81 -32.36 -24.94
N LYS A 13 -26.08 -31.64 -26.03
CA LYS A 13 -26.51 -32.21 -27.33
C LYS A 13 -25.29 -32.61 -28.14
N LYS A 14 -25.42 -33.62 -28.99
CA LYS A 14 -24.37 -34.04 -29.93
C LYS A 14 -23.86 -32.87 -30.79
N GLN A 15 -24.79 -32.03 -31.26
CA GLN A 15 -24.50 -30.81 -32.00
C GLN A 15 -23.47 -29.90 -31.30
N PHE A 16 -23.53 -29.73 -29.98
CA PHE A 16 -22.55 -28.91 -29.25
C PHE A 16 -21.14 -29.49 -29.29
N LEU A 17 -21.01 -30.83 -29.24
CA LEU A 17 -19.73 -31.51 -29.37
C LEU A 17 -19.20 -31.40 -30.80
N ASP A 18 -20.09 -31.55 -31.79
CA ASP A 18 -19.75 -31.40 -33.21
C ASP A 18 -19.28 -29.97 -33.51
N ASP A 19 -19.95 -28.95 -32.95
CA ASP A 19 -19.60 -27.54 -33.11
C ASP A 19 -18.23 -27.21 -32.50
N ILE A 20 -17.94 -27.71 -31.30
CA ILE A 20 -16.62 -27.50 -30.65
C ILE A 20 -15.51 -28.22 -31.43
N ALA A 21 -15.77 -29.45 -31.88
CA ALA A 21 -14.80 -30.21 -32.66
C ALA A 21 -14.50 -29.58 -34.03
N ALA A 22 -15.46 -28.83 -34.58
CA ALA A 22 -15.33 -28.14 -35.87
C ALA A 22 -14.52 -26.83 -35.80
N VAL A 23 -14.22 -26.29 -34.61
CA VAL A 23 -13.43 -25.05 -34.50
C VAL A 23 -11.95 -25.34 -34.77
N PRO A 24 -11.34 -24.77 -35.82
CA PRO A 24 -9.94 -25.02 -36.16
C PRO A 24 -9.02 -24.19 -35.25
N MET A 25 -8.94 -24.54 -33.97
CA MET A 25 -8.18 -23.79 -32.95
C MET A 25 -6.72 -23.55 -33.35
N ARG A 26 -6.07 -24.53 -33.98
CA ARG A 26 -4.70 -24.42 -34.49
C ARG A 26 -4.55 -23.29 -35.50
N GLU A 27 -5.50 -23.16 -36.42
CA GLU A 27 -5.48 -22.11 -37.44
C GLU A 27 -5.77 -20.73 -36.83
N ALA A 28 -6.74 -20.66 -35.90
CA ALA A 28 -7.09 -19.43 -35.20
C ALA A 28 -5.88 -18.89 -34.39
N ILE A 29 -5.21 -19.75 -33.62
CA ILE A 29 -4.01 -19.39 -32.84
C ILE A 29 -2.89 -18.91 -33.76
N GLY A 30 -2.66 -19.59 -34.90
CA GLY A 30 -1.62 -19.20 -35.87
C GLY A 30 -1.86 -17.84 -36.53
N LYS A 31 -3.12 -17.37 -36.56
CA LYS A 31 -3.52 -16.07 -37.11
C LYS A 31 -3.67 -14.95 -36.07
N LEU A 32 -3.46 -15.24 -34.79
CA LEU A 32 -3.73 -14.32 -33.68
C LEU A 32 -2.96 -12.99 -33.77
N ARG A 33 -1.73 -13.00 -34.33
CA ARG A 33 -0.85 -11.82 -34.49
C ARG A 33 -0.68 -11.01 -33.18
N LYS A 34 -0.68 -11.70 -32.03
CA LYS A 34 -0.44 -11.14 -30.70
C LYS A 34 0.64 -11.94 -29.99
N ALA A 35 1.28 -11.31 -29.01
CA ALA A 35 2.11 -12.02 -28.05
C ALA A 35 1.25 -13.01 -27.24
N LEU A 36 1.75 -14.22 -26.99
CA LEU A 36 1.00 -15.25 -26.28
C LEU A 36 1.79 -15.79 -25.08
N LEU A 37 1.14 -15.82 -23.91
CA LEU A 37 1.65 -16.45 -22.70
C LEU A 37 0.74 -17.62 -22.35
N ILE A 38 1.33 -18.78 -22.11
CA ILE A 38 0.63 -20.02 -21.79
C ILE A 38 1.11 -20.52 -20.43
N PHE A 39 0.18 -20.80 -19.52
CA PHE A 39 0.43 -21.51 -18.28
C PHE A 39 -0.25 -22.87 -18.33
N HIS A 40 0.44 -23.91 -17.91
CA HIS A 40 -0.17 -25.24 -17.78
C HIS A 40 0.53 -26.08 -16.73
N ALA A 41 -0.23 -26.81 -15.94
CA ALA A 41 0.32 -27.75 -14.95
C ALA A 41 0.60 -29.12 -15.60
N PRO A 42 1.82 -29.69 -15.49
CA PRO A 42 2.12 -31.01 -16.06
C PRO A 42 1.25 -32.14 -15.50
N LEU A 43 0.77 -31.97 -14.27
CA LEU A 43 -0.01 -32.97 -13.52
C LEU A 43 -1.52 -32.66 -13.54
N ASP A 44 -1.98 -31.83 -14.47
CA ASP A 44 -3.41 -31.56 -14.65
C ASP A 44 -4.17 -32.82 -15.09
N ASN A 45 -5.06 -33.31 -14.22
CA ASN A 45 -5.88 -34.50 -14.45
C ASN A 45 -7.12 -34.24 -15.32
N THR A 46 -7.42 -32.98 -15.66
CA THR A 46 -8.57 -32.59 -16.48
C THR A 46 -8.17 -32.42 -17.94
N VAL A 47 -7.05 -31.73 -18.19
CA VAL A 47 -6.54 -31.46 -19.54
C VAL A 47 -5.03 -31.74 -19.59
N SER A 48 -4.61 -32.69 -20.43
CA SER A 48 -3.18 -33.00 -20.62
C SER A 48 -2.39 -31.77 -21.06
N ILE A 49 -1.15 -31.67 -20.57
CA ILE A 49 -0.14 -30.68 -20.98
C ILE A 49 0.14 -30.69 -22.49
N ASP A 50 -0.15 -31.79 -23.19
CA ASP A 50 -0.05 -31.88 -24.64
C ASP A 50 -0.90 -30.80 -25.34
N ASN A 51 -2.05 -30.43 -24.76
CA ASN A 51 -2.89 -29.36 -25.30
C ASN A 51 -2.14 -28.01 -25.29
N ALA A 52 -1.49 -27.69 -24.18
CA ALA A 52 -0.67 -26.49 -24.09
C ALA A 52 0.53 -26.53 -25.04
N GLY A 53 1.13 -27.72 -25.23
CA GLY A 53 2.14 -27.97 -26.25
C GLY A 53 1.64 -27.67 -27.67
N GLN A 54 0.43 -28.12 -28.02
CA GLN A 54 -0.18 -27.84 -29.33
C GLN A 54 -0.45 -26.35 -29.53
N ILE A 55 -0.97 -25.64 -28.52
CA ILE A 55 -1.17 -24.19 -28.55
C ILE A 55 0.18 -23.48 -28.78
N PHE A 56 1.21 -23.86 -28.02
CA PHE A 56 2.53 -23.28 -28.12
C PHE A 56 3.15 -23.50 -29.51
N GLN A 57 3.01 -24.70 -30.09
CA GLN A 57 3.48 -24.99 -31.44
C GLN A 57 2.73 -24.19 -32.52
N ALA A 58 1.41 -24.05 -32.37
CA ALA A 58 0.57 -23.31 -33.32
C ALA A 58 0.83 -21.79 -33.31
N ALA A 59 1.17 -21.23 -32.15
CA ALA A 59 1.40 -19.79 -32.00
C ALA A 59 2.68 -19.31 -32.70
N LYS A 60 2.67 -18.07 -33.20
CA LYS A 60 3.86 -17.36 -33.70
C LYS A 60 4.54 -16.58 -32.58
N HIS A 61 5.81 -16.22 -32.77
CA HIS A 61 6.54 -15.39 -31.81
C HIS A 61 6.03 -13.93 -31.79
N PRO A 62 6.13 -13.24 -30.64
CA PRO A 62 6.65 -13.73 -29.36
C PRO A 62 5.65 -14.61 -28.60
N LYS A 63 6.13 -15.75 -28.08
CA LYS A 63 5.34 -16.72 -27.31
C LYS A 63 6.14 -17.26 -26.13
N SER A 64 5.47 -17.55 -25.03
CA SER A 64 6.07 -18.06 -23.80
C SER A 64 5.20 -19.15 -23.20
N PHE A 65 5.85 -20.16 -22.61
CA PHE A 65 5.20 -21.24 -21.89
C PHE A 65 5.81 -21.33 -20.50
N ILE A 66 4.97 -21.34 -19.47
CA ILE A 66 5.38 -21.49 -18.07
C ILE A 66 4.66 -22.73 -17.52
N SER A 67 5.46 -23.69 -17.07
CA SER A 67 4.97 -24.89 -16.40
C SER A 67 4.60 -24.58 -14.96
N LEU A 68 3.39 -24.94 -14.54
CA LEU A 68 2.90 -24.78 -13.17
C LEU A 68 3.00 -26.10 -12.41
N ASP A 69 4.19 -26.41 -11.90
CA ASP A 69 4.41 -27.65 -11.17
C ASP A 69 3.60 -27.70 -9.87
N GLY A 70 2.91 -28.83 -9.65
CA GLY A 70 2.06 -29.05 -8.49
C GLY A 70 0.75 -28.25 -8.40
N ALA A 71 0.44 -27.37 -9.35
CA ALA A 71 -0.83 -26.63 -9.38
C ALA A 71 -1.98 -27.52 -9.89
N ASP A 72 -3.19 -27.28 -9.41
CA ASP A 72 -4.40 -27.95 -9.91
C ASP A 72 -5.03 -27.18 -11.08
N HIS A 73 -5.95 -27.84 -11.80
CA HIS A 73 -6.59 -27.29 -13.01
C HIS A 73 -7.25 -25.91 -12.78
N LEU A 74 -7.76 -25.68 -11.56
CA LEU A 74 -8.52 -24.48 -11.21
C LEU A 74 -7.71 -23.44 -10.42
N LEU A 75 -6.41 -23.66 -10.21
CA LEU A 75 -5.55 -22.80 -9.39
C LEU A 75 -6.16 -22.48 -8.02
N THR A 76 -6.68 -23.50 -7.33
CA THR A 76 -7.42 -23.32 -6.05
C THR A 76 -6.52 -22.90 -4.89
N ARG A 77 -5.22 -23.22 -4.96
CA ARG A 77 -4.25 -22.81 -3.94
C ARG A 77 -3.82 -21.36 -4.19
N LYS A 78 -3.98 -20.53 -3.17
CA LYS A 78 -3.60 -19.10 -3.19
C LYS A 78 -2.17 -18.86 -3.70
N ALA A 79 -1.21 -19.68 -3.27
CA ALA A 79 0.19 -19.55 -3.66
C ALA A 79 0.42 -19.71 -5.17
N ASP A 80 -0.31 -20.62 -5.84
CA ASP A 80 -0.18 -20.82 -7.28
C ASP A 80 -0.78 -19.65 -8.06
N ALA A 81 -1.92 -19.13 -7.59
CA ALA A 81 -2.55 -17.95 -8.17
C ALA A 81 -1.67 -16.70 -8.05
N GLU A 82 -1.02 -16.50 -6.91
CA GLU A 82 -0.07 -15.39 -6.68
C GLU A 82 1.17 -15.52 -7.57
N TYR A 83 1.69 -16.73 -7.75
CA TYR A 83 2.80 -16.99 -8.65
C TYR A 83 2.42 -16.66 -10.11
N VAL A 84 1.26 -17.13 -10.58
CA VAL A 84 0.75 -16.84 -11.93
C VAL A 84 0.57 -15.33 -12.12
N ALA A 85 -0.02 -14.62 -11.17
CA ALA A 85 -0.19 -13.17 -11.22
C ALA A 85 1.16 -12.45 -11.36
N THR A 86 2.15 -12.83 -10.55
CA THR A 86 3.51 -12.28 -10.57
C THR A 86 4.18 -12.51 -11.94
N ALA A 87 4.09 -13.72 -12.47
CA ALA A 87 4.65 -14.07 -13.76
C ALA A 87 3.99 -13.29 -14.92
N ILE A 88 2.66 -13.12 -14.88
CA ILE A 88 1.92 -12.29 -15.84
C ILE A 88 2.41 -10.85 -15.79
N MET A 89 2.53 -10.25 -14.60
CA MET A 89 3.01 -8.87 -14.46
C MET A 89 4.39 -8.67 -15.08
N GLY A 90 5.34 -9.57 -14.75
CA GLY A 90 6.68 -9.52 -15.32
C GLY A 90 6.69 -9.69 -16.84
N TRP A 91 5.86 -10.59 -17.38
CA TRP A 91 5.78 -10.83 -18.82
C TRP A 91 5.13 -9.67 -19.59
N VAL A 92 4.04 -9.11 -19.07
CA VAL A 92 3.27 -8.02 -19.70
C VAL A 92 4.08 -6.71 -19.75
N SER A 93 5.00 -6.48 -18.81
CA SER A 93 5.85 -5.28 -18.75
C SER A 93 6.61 -4.97 -20.05
N ARG A 94 6.88 -5.98 -20.89
CA ARG A 94 7.57 -5.82 -22.18
C ARG A 94 6.67 -5.25 -23.29
N TYR A 95 5.35 -5.33 -23.12
CA TYR A 95 4.36 -5.02 -24.15
C TYR A 95 3.49 -3.81 -23.81
N LEU A 96 3.49 -3.39 -22.56
CA LEU A 96 2.91 -2.12 -22.18
C LEU A 96 3.92 -1.01 -22.46
N PRO A 97 3.49 0.16 -22.96
CA PRO A 97 4.35 1.34 -22.95
C PRO A 97 4.84 1.54 -21.53
N ALA A 98 6.08 2.03 -21.37
CA ALA A 98 6.64 2.31 -20.06
C ALA A 98 5.67 3.23 -19.31
N VAL A 99 4.83 2.62 -18.46
CA VAL A 99 4.25 3.32 -17.33
C VAL A 99 5.49 3.74 -16.58
N GLU A 100 5.80 5.04 -16.60
CA GLU A 100 6.93 5.61 -15.86
C GLU A 100 6.98 4.88 -14.53
N ALA A 101 8.08 4.16 -14.33
CA ALA A 101 8.20 3.17 -13.28
C ALA A 101 8.13 3.87 -11.92
N ALA A 102 6.90 4.03 -11.42
CA ALA A 102 6.68 3.96 -10.00
C ALA A 102 7.20 2.58 -9.58
N PRO A 103 8.06 2.49 -8.55
CA PRO A 103 8.62 1.22 -8.12
C PRO A 103 7.50 0.21 -7.93
N ALA A 104 7.72 -1.01 -8.42
CA ALA A 104 6.77 -2.11 -8.37
C ALA A 104 6.06 -2.12 -7.01
N PRO A 105 4.71 -2.14 -6.95
CA PRO A 105 4.03 -2.24 -5.69
C PRO A 105 4.44 -3.58 -5.09
N VAL A 106 5.21 -3.52 -4.00
CA VAL A 106 5.21 -4.57 -2.99
C VAL A 106 3.73 -4.88 -2.72
N ALA A 107 3.34 -6.15 -2.58
CA ALA A 107 1.93 -6.54 -2.44
C ALA A 107 1.20 -5.89 -1.24
N ASP A 108 1.95 -5.17 -0.39
CA ASP A 108 1.49 -4.36 0.75
C ASP A 108 1.78 -2.85 0.61
N SER A 109 2.14 -2.38 -0.58
CA SER A 109 2.37 -0.95 -0.82
C SER A 109 1.03 -0.21 -0.94
N PRO A 110 0.81 0.90 -0.18
CA PRO A 110 -0.41 1.71 -0.24
C PRO A 110 -0.82 2.16 -1.65
N ALA A 111 0.13 2.14 -2.60
CA ALA A 111 -0.05 2.56 -3.98
C ALA A 111 -0.80 1.52 -4.86
N SER A 112 -0.84 0.23 -4.53
CA SER A 112 -1.39 -0.78 -5.45
C SER A 112 -2.93 -0.73 -5.58
N ALA A 113 -3.60 -0.09 -4.62
CA ALA A 113 -5.04 0.15 -4.63
C ALA A 113 -5.38 1.63 -4.91
N ALA A 114 -4.38 2.46 -5.24
CA ALA A 114 -4.55 3.88 -5.56
C ALA A 114 -5.37 4.15 -6.83
N ALA A 115 -5.64 3.12 -7.63
CA ALA A 115 -6.23 3.24 -8.96
C ALA A 115 -7.77 3.35 -8.98
N ALA A 116 -8.47 3.14 -7.87
CA ALA A 116 -9.93 3.01 -7.91
C ALA A 116 -10.71 4.32 -7.71
N GLU A 117 -10.19 5.27 -6.92
CA GLU A 117 -10.93 6.51 -6.60
C GLU A 117 -10.14 7.77 -6.94
N PRO A 118 -10.81 8.83 -7.44
CA PRO A 118 -10.17 10.12 -7.62
C PRO A 118 -9.70 10.67 -6.26
N PRO A 119 -8.61 11.47 -6.23
CA PRO A 119 -8.22 12.16 -5.00
C PRO A 119 -9.39 13.06 -4.53
N PRO A 120 -9.48 13.31 -3.21
CA PRO A 120 -10.39 14.33 -2.69
C PRO A 120 -10.05 15.71 -3.27
N GLU A 121 -10.98 16.64 -3.14
CA GLU A 121 -10.79 18.04 -3.55
C GLU A 121 -9.58 18.68 -2.84
N ASP A 122 -8.99 19.72 -3.45
CA ASP A 122 -7.75 20.31 -2.96
C ASP A 122 -7.87 20.74 -1.49
N GLY A 123 -6.90 20.31 -0.68
CA GLY A 123 -6.85 20.59 0.76
C GLY A 123 -7.61 19.59 1.63
N TRP A 124 -8.38 18.66 1.06
CA TRP A 124 -9.06 17.62 1.83
C TRP A 124 -8.26 16.33 1.91
N MET A 125 -8.38 15.69 3.08
CA MET A 125 -7.85 14.35 3.34
C MET A 125 -9.02 13.37 3.36
N ARG A 126 -8.89 12.26 2.63
CA ARG A 126 -9.84 11.14 2.70
C ARG A 126 -9.22 9.99 3.48
N VAL A 127 -9.97 9.44 4.43
CA VAL A 127 -9.61 8.22 5.16
C VAL A 127 -10.68 7.17 4.86
N THR A 128 -10.26 6.00 4.39
CA THR A 128 -11.17 4.89 4.07
C THR A 128 -10.66 3.58 4.63
N GLU A 129 -11.57 2.73 5.12
CA GLU A 129 -11.24 1.37 5.53
C GLU A 129 -10.68 0.59 4.34
N THR A 130 -9.66 -0.23 4.59
CA THR A 130 -9.07 -1.08 3.55
C THR A 130 -9.82 -2.40 3.35
N GLY A 131 -10.72 -2.75 4.29
CA GLY A 131 -11.36 -4.07 4.37
C GLY A 131 -10.43 -5.20 4.82
N ARG A 132 -9.17 -4.88 5.19
CA ARG A 132 -8.22 -5.82 5.81
C ARG A 132 -8.16 -5.50 7.32
N GLY A 133 -8.37 -6.49 8.17
CA GLY A 133 -8.38 -6.26 9.62
C GLY A 133 -9.52 -5.37 10.11
N ALA A 134 -9.54 -5.09 11.41
CA ALA A 134 -10.60 -4.29 12.03
C ALA A 134 -10.36 -2.78 11.92
N TYR A 135 -9.09 -2.34 11.83
CA TYR A 135 -8.71 -0.94 11.95
C TYR A 135 -7.79 -0.44 10.83
N ALA A 136 -7.48 -1.27 9.83
CA ALA A 136 -6.58 -0.85 8.76
C ALA A 136 -7.29 0.09 7.79
N ASN A 137 -6.78 1.31 7.72
CA ASN A 137 -7.27 2.44 6.95
C ASN A 137 -6.23 2.91 5.93
N ARG A 138 -6.73 3.44 4.82
CA ARG A 138 -5.96 4.16 3.82
C ARG A 138 -6.24 5.65 3.95
N ILE A 139 -5.18 6.45 4.03
CA ILE A 139 -5.25 7.90 4.08
C ILE A 139 -4.73 8.46 2.76
N ARG A 140 -5.52 9.33 2.10
CA ARG A 140 -5.13 10.01 0.86
C ARG A 140 -5.21 11.52 1.01
N LEU A 141 -4.11 12.19 0.64
CA LEU A 141 -4.00 13.66 0.56
C LEU A 141 -3.29 14.04 -0.74
N GLY A 142 -4.04 14.54 -1.72
CA GLY A 142 -3.54 14.75 -3.08
C GLY A 142 -2.94 13.46 -3.68
N LYS A 143 -1.64 13.49 -3.99
CA LYS A 143 -0.87 12.34 -4.51
C LYS A 143 -0.27 11.43 -3.43
N HIS A 144 -0.35 11.82 -2.16
CA HIS A 144 0.23 11.08 -1.04
C HIS A 144 -0.76 10.05 -0.52
N ILE A 145 -0.24 8.85 -0.24
CA ILE A 145 -1.01 7.75 0.34
C ILE A 145 -0.24 7.21 1.54
N LEU A 146 -0.93 7.09 2.66
CA LEU A 146 -0.43 6.55 3.92
C LEU A 146 -1.36 5.42 4.38
N LEU A 147 -0.84 4.51 5.20
CA LEU A 147 -1.65 3.49 5.88
C LEU A 147 -1.69 3.81 7.36
N ALA A 148 -2.89 3.67 7.93
CA ALA A 148 -3.12 3.77 9.36
C ALA A 148 -3.67 2.45 9.86
N ASP A 149 -3.19 1.97 10.99
CA ASP A 149 -3.68 0.74 11.61
C ASP A 149 -3.36 0.78 13.10
N GLU A 150 -4.08 -0.02 13.88
CA GLU A 150 -3.72 -0.25 15.27
C GLU A 150 -2.70 -1.39 15.38
N PRO A 151 -1.80 -1.37 16.37
CA PRO A 151 -0.96 -2.51 16.71
C PRO A 151 -1.80 -3.75 17.07
N GLU A 152 -1.23 -4.94 16.89
CA GLU A 152 -1.90 -6.22 17.20
C GLU A 152 -2.43 -6.28 18.65
N LYS A 153 -1.68 -5.71 19.61
CA LYS A 153 -2.07 -5.65 21.03
C LYS A 153 -3.38 -4.88 21.30
N TYR A 154 -3.82 -4.06 20.34
CA TYR A 154 -5.08 -3.32 20.39
C TYR A 154 -6.08 -3.81 19.33
N GLY A 155 -5.84 -4.98 18.73
CA GLY A 155 -6.75 -5.65 17.81
C GLY A 155 -6.64 -5.22 16.35
N GLY A 156 -5.62 -4.43 15.98
CA GLY A 156 -5.31 -4.13 14.58
C GLY A 156 -4.37 -5.15 13.96
N THR A 157 -3.87 -4.83 12.77
CA THR A 157 -2.98 -5.72 11.99
C THR A 157 -1.58 -5.15 11.78
N ASP A 158 -1.24 -4.04 12.45
CA ASP A 158 0.07 -3.38 12.38
C ASP A 158 0.55 -3.08 10.94
N THR A 159 -0.40 -2.82 10.03
CA THR A 159 -0.12 -2.56 8.61
C THR A 159 0.21 -1.10 8.31
N GLY A 160 0.14 -0.22 9.31
CA GLY A 160 0.32 1.21 9.20
C GLY A 160 0.59 1.88 10.54
N LEU A 161 0.78 3.20 10.53
CA LEU A 161 0.99 3.98 11.74
C LEU A 161 -0.30 4.04 12.58
N ALA A 162 -0.19 4.03 13.91
CA ALA A 162 -1.33 4.30 14.77
C ALA A 162 -1.71 5.78 14.70
N PRO A 163 -2.95 6.16 15.07
CA PRO A 163 -3.40 7.57 15.03
C PRO A 163 -2.48 8.55 15.76
N TYR A 164 -1.98 8.19 16.96
CA TYR A 164 -1.05 9.03 17.71
C TYR A 164 0.34 9.12 17.07
N ASP A 165 0.76 8.14 16.28
CA ASP A 165 2.02 8.19 15.54
C ASP A 165 1.96 9.26 14.43
N PHE A 166 0.79 9.50 13.83
CA PHE A 166 0.63 10.62 12.89
C PHE A 166 0.77 11.98 13.58
N LEU A 167 0.25 12.12 14.80
CA LEU A 167 0.46 13.33 15.61
C LEU A 167 1.94 13.53 15.93
N MET A 168 2.64 12.47 16.35
CA MET A 168 4.09 12.51 16.56
C MET A 168 4.84 12.86 15.27
N ALA A 169 4.51 12.23 14.14
CA ALA A 169 5.15 12.50 12.86
C ALA A 169 4.97 13.97 12.44
N GLY A 170 3.76 14.52 12.61
CA GLY A 170 3.46 15.94 12.36
C GLY A 170 4.26 16.88 13.26
N LEU A 171 4.29 16.61 14.57
CA LEU A 171 5.04 17.41 15.54
C LEU A 171 6.55 17.36 15.25
N GLY A 172 7.09 16.17 15.05
CA GLY A 172 8.53 15.94 14.84
C GLY A 172 9.03 16.58 13.54
N SER A 173 8.29 16.39 12.44
CA SER A 173 8.63 16.99 11.15
C SER A 173 8.57 18.51 11.18
N CYS A 174 7.50 19.09 11.73
CA CYS A 174 7.35 20.54 11.85
C CYS A 174 8.46 21.15 12.72
N THR A 175 8.86 20.47 13.79
CA THR A 175 9.98 20.86 14.65
C THR A 175 11.29 20.89 13.87
N ALA A 176 11.63 19.80 13.18
CA ALA A 176 12.87 19.69 12.41
C ALA A 176 12.96 20.75 11.30
N MET A 177 11.85 21.00 10.58
CA MET A 177 11.75 22.04 9.56
C MET A 177 11.96 23.44 10.15
N THR A 178 11.37 23.73 11.31
CA THR A 178 11.49 25.03 11.98
C THR A 178 12.94 25.31 12.40
N ILE A 179 13.61 24.31 12.98
CA ILE A 179 15.01 24.40 13.39
C ILE A 179 15.92 24.63 12.18
N ARG A 180 15.73 23.86 11.10
CA ARG A 180 16.47 24.01 9.84
C ARG A 180 16.31 25.43 9.28
N MET A 181 15.08 25.90 9.16
CA MET A 181 14.77 27.23 8.65
C MET A 181 15.43 28.33 9.52
N TYR A 182 15.41 28.17 10.84
CA TYR A 182 16.02 29.14 11.75
C TYR A 182 17.54 29.20 11.60
N ALA A 183 18.20 28.04 11.54
CA ALA A 183 19.64 27.94 11.31
C ALA A 183 20.06 28.56 9.98
N GLU A 184 19.30 28.30 8.90
CA GLU A 184 19.57 28.89 7.57
C GLU A 184 19.45 30.42 7.58
N ARG A 185 18.40 30.97 8.19
CA ARG A 185 18.22 32.43 8.32
C ARG A 185 19.34 33.09 9.12
N LYS A 186 19.90 32.38 10.09
CA LYS A 186 21.04 32.84 10.90
C LYS A 186 22.40 32.50 10.29
N GLN A 187 22.41 31.80 9.15
CA GLN A 187 23.61 31.30 8.47
C GLN A 187 24.50 30.44 9.37
N TRP A 188 23.89 29.64 10.24
CA TRP A 188 24.61 28.74 11.15
C TRP A 188 24.96 27.41 10.47
N PRO A 189 26.12 26.80 10.81
CA PRO A 189 26.61 25.58 10.16
C PRO A 189 25.93 24.31 10.72
N LEU A 190 24.60 24.28 10.72
CA LEU A 190 23.83 23.09 11.09
C LEU A 190 23.83 22.11 9.91
N GLU A 191 24.34 20.90 10.09
CA GLU A 191 24.39 19.87 9.04
C GLU A 191 23.16 18.97 9.07
N ARG A 192 22.73 18.53 10.27
CA ARG A 192 21.58 17.61 10.43
C ARG A 192 20.83 17.85 11.73
N VAL A 193 19.50 17.67 11.67
CA VAL A 193 18.60 17.64 12.81
C VAL A 193 17.99 16.24 12.90
N SER A 194 17.94 15.67 14.10
CA SER A 194 17.16 14.46 14.39
C SER A 194 16.18 14.76 15.53
N VAL A 195 14.93 14.33 15.37
CA VAL A 195 13.90 14.48 16.42
C VAL A 195 13.36 13.09 16.72
N LYS A 196 13.50 12.66 17.98
CA LYS A 196 12.85 11.45 18.50
C LYS A 196 11.66 11.88 19.35
N LEU A 197 10.55 11.18 19.19
CA LEU A 197 9.32 11.43 19.94
C LEU A 197 8.86 10.15 20.61
N HIS A 198 8.29 10.29 21.80
CA HIS A 198 7.59 9.23 22.51
C HIS A 198 6.25 9.78 22.97
N HIS A 199 5.18 9.02 22.76
CA HIS A 199 3.85 9.30 23.32
C HIS A 199 3.51 8.31 24.42
N GLU A 200 3.00 8.81 25.54
CA GLU A 200 2.48 7.99 26.63
C GLU A 200 1.27 8.66 27.31
N LYS A 201 0.48 7.87 28.02
CA LYS A 201 -0.59 8.38 28.90
C LYS A 201 -0.13 8.29 30.34
N ILE A 202 0.05 9.43 30.99
CA ILE A 202 0.48 9.53 32.38
C ILE A 202 -0.66 10.04 33.27
N HIS A 203 -0.54 9.92 34.58
CA HIS A 203 -1.47 10.56 35.50
C HIS A 203 -1.23 12.08 35.55
N ALA A 204 -2.29 12.87 35.67
CA ALA A 204 -2.20 14.33 35.75
C ALA A 204 -1.30 14.81 36.91
N GLU A 205 -1.28 14.05 38.01
CA GLU A 205 -0.43 14.25 39.18
C GLU A 205 1.07 14.16 38.85
N ASP A 206 1.45 13.36 37.84
CA ASP A 206 2.83 13.18 37.38
C ASP A 206 3.29 14.29 36.42
N CYS A 207 2.45 15.29 36.15
CA CYS A 207 2.77 16.47 35.37
C CYS A 207 2.69 17.75 36.19
N ALA A 208 3.84 18.17 36.71
CA ALA A 208 3.96 19.39 37.52
C ALA A 208 3.44 20.64 36.78
N GLU A 209 3.69 20.73 35.48
CA GLU A 209 3.43 21.91 34.65
C GLU A 209 2.06 21.90 33.94
N CYS A 210 1.27 20.82 34.05
CA CYS A 210 -0.02 20.71 33.38
C CYS A 210 -1.14 21.43 34.15
N GLU A 211 -2.07 22.06 33.43
CA GLU A 211 -3.25 22.72 34.02
C GLU A 211 -4.26 21.71 34.55
N THR A 212 -4.44 20.59 33.84
CA THR A 212 -5.26 19.47 34.28
C THR A 212 -4.62 18.78 35.48
N LYS A 213 -5.36 18.64 36.58
CA LYS A 213 -4.87 18.04 37.84
C LYS A 213 -5.50 16.70 38.19
N GLU A 214 -6.46 16.22 37.41
CA GLU A 214 -7.13 14.93 37.62
C GLU A 214 -7.19 14.10 36.32
N GLY A 215 -7.19 12.78 36.44
CA GLY A 215 -7.29 11.86 35.30
C GLY A 215 -5.95 11.55 34.61
N LYS A 216 -6.01 11.08 33.37
CA LYS A 216 -4.83 10.81 32.54
C LYS A 216 -4.65 11.89 31.49
N ILE A 217 -3.40 12.25 31.23
CA ILE A 217 -3.02 13.21 30.21
C ILE A 217 -2.11 12.54 29.17
N ASP A 218 -2.18 13.01 27.93
CA ASP A 218 -1.27 12.61 26.87
C ASP A 218 0.05 13.41 27.00
N ARG A 219 1.18 12.70 27.16
CA ARG A 219 2.52 13.29 27.19
C ARG A 219 3.27 12.92 25.91
N PHE A 220 3.81 13.94 25.24
CA PHE A 220 4.77 13.78 24.16
C PHE A 220 6.16 14.21 24.64
N GLU A 221 7.08 13.26 24.79
CA GLU A 221 8.48 13.56 25.07
C GLU A 221 9.24 13.74 23.75
N ARG A 222 10.02 14.81 23.63
CA ARG A 222 10.78 15.13 22.42
C ARG A 222 12.27 15.26 22.73
N VAL A 223 13.10 14.44 22.08
CA VAL A 223 14.57 14.48 22.19
C VAL A 223 15.17 14.92 20.86
N ILE A 224 15.92 16.03 20.86
CA ILE A 224 16.45 16.67 19.65
C ILE A 224 17.98 16.56 19.61
N GLY A 225 18.51 16.15 18.46
CA GLY A 225 19.94 16.09 18.19
C GLY A 225 20.36 17.04 17.08
N PHE A 226 21.50 17.71 17.26
CA PHE A 226 22.12 18.61 16.28
C PHE A 226 23.51 18.13 15.87
N THR A 227 23.72 17.97 14.56
CA THR A 227 25.03 17.68 13.95
C THR A 227 25.53 18.92 13.20
N GLY A 228 26.82 19.24 13.34
CA GLY A 228 27.49 20.38 12.72
C GLY A 228 28.37 21.15 13.73
N PRO A 229 29.29 22.00 13.26
CA PRO A 229 30.19 22.79 14.11
C PRO A 229 29.46 23.98 14.76
N LEU A 230 28.49 23.68 15.61
CA LEU A 230 27.68 24.64 16.36
C LEU A 230 28.26 24.87 17.75
N ASP A 231 28.36 26.14 18.14
CA ASP A 231 28.67 26.51 19.52
C ASP A 231 27.47 26.27 20.47
N GLU A 232 27.70 26.37 21.78
CA GLU A 232 26.67 26.10 22.78
C GLU A 232 25.52 27.12 22.72
N ALA A 233 25.79 28.38 22.42
CA ALA A 233 24.77 29.41 22.33
C ALA A 233 23.83 29.16 21.14
N GLN A 234 24.38 28.72 20.01
CA GLN A 234 23.64 28.29 18.84
C GLN A 234 22.78 27.06 19.16
N ARG A 235 23.34 26.04 19.86
CA ARG A 235 22.60 24.85 20.27
C ARG A 235 21.41 25.18 21.17
N GLN A 236 21.62 26.02 22.19
CA GLN A 236 20.54 26.46 23.08
C GLN A 236 19.48 27.28 22.34
N SER A 237 19.90 28.15 21.41
CA SER A 237 18.96 28.90 20.59
C SER A 237 18.16 28.01 19.62
N LEU A 238 18.77 26.95 19.08
CA LEU A 238 18.08 25.97 18.24
C LEU A 238 17.11 25.10 19.05
N LEU A 239 17.43 24.80 20.31
CA LEU A 239 16.50 24.14 21.21
C LEU A 239 15.31 25.04 21.52
N ALA A 240 15.54 26.31 21.84
CA ALA A 240 14.47 27.27 22.17
C ALA A 240 13.51 27.56 21.00
N ILE A 241 13.95 27.46 19.74
CA ILE A 241 13.07 27.64 18.58
C ILE A 241 12.23 26.37 18.30
N ALA A 242 12.62 25.20 18.82
CA ALA A 242 11.90 23.94 18.61
C ALA A 242 10.45 23.98 19.15
N ASP A 243 10.20 24.73 20.22
CA ASP A 243 8.87 24.95 20.82
C ASP A 243 8.05 26.05 20.14
N LYS A 244 8.53 26.56 18.99
CA LYS A 244 7.84 27.62 18.25
C LYS A 244 7.34 27.16 16.88
N CYS A 245 7.41 25.86 16.60
CA CYS A 245 6.91 25.31 15.35
C CYS A 245 5.37 25.40 15.27
N PRO A 246 4.78 25.63 14.08
CA PRO A 246 3.33 25.76 13.92
C PRO A 246 2.52 24.61 14.55
N VAL A 247 2.93 23.35 14.38
CA VAL A 247 2.20 22.20 14.94
C VAL A 247 2.24 22.19 16.46
N HIS A 248 3.38 22.53 17.08
CA HIS A 248 3.46 22.70 18.54
C HIS A 248 2.47 23.76 19.02
N ARG A 249 2.40 24.91 18.33
CA ARG A 249 1.43 25.96 18.68
C ARG A 249 -0.01 25.49 18.56
N THR A 250 -0.33 24.70 17.52
CA THR A 250 -1.67 24.12 17.35
C THR A 250 -2.04 23.19 18.51
N LEU A 251 -1.10 22.35 18.99
CA LEU A 251 -1.34 21.45 20.13
C LEU A 251 -1.56 22.19 21.46
N HIS A 252 -1.12 23.43 21.57
CA HIS A 252 -1.30 24.29 22.75
C HIS A 252 -2.41 25.35 22.56
N SER A 253 -3.13 25.34 21.45
CA SER A 253 -4.19 26.32 21.14
C SER A 253 -5.56 25.68 21.08
N GLU A 254 -6.60 26.49 21.24
CA GLU A 254 -7.98 26.07 20.99
C GLU A 254 -8.20 25.73 19.50
N MET A 255 -8.90 24.62 19.23
CA MET A 255 -9.17 24.12 17.87
C MET A 255 -10.66 23.85 17.68
N ASP A 256 -11.26 24.44 16.65
CA ASP A 256 -12.66 24.23 16.25
C ASP A 256 -12.76 23.05 15.26
N ILE A 257 -13.25 21.90 15.72
CA ILE A 257 -13.50 20.71 14.88
C ILE A 257 -15.00 20.65 14.54
N ARG A 258 -15.33 20.75 13.24
CA ARG A 258 -16.70 20.69 12.73
C ARG A 258 -16.98 19.39 12.00
N THR A 259 -17.97 18.64 12.48
CA THR A 259 -18.41 17.37 11.86
C THR A 259 -19.67 17.57 11.04
N ARG A 260 -19.67 17.05 9.81
CA ARG A 260 -20.83 17.04 8.91
C ARG A 260 -20.93 15.66 8.24
N LEU A 261 -22.14 15.22 7.96
CA LEU A 261 -22.40 14.00 7.21
C LEU A 261 -22.43 14.34 5.70
N GLU A 262 -21.77 13.52 4.88
CA GLU A 262 -21.93 13.61 3.42
C GLU A 262 -23.38 13.22 3.03
N PRO A 263 -24.01 13.95 2.09
CA PRO A 263 -25.39 13.72 1.70
C PRO A 263 -25.65 12.38 1.01
#